data_AF-A0A4R5K7L3-F1
#
_entry.id   AF-A0A4R5K7L3-F1
#
_cell.length_a   1.000
_cell.length_b   1.000
_cell.length_c   1.000
_cell.angle_alpha   90.00
_cell.angle_beta   90.00
_cell.angle_gamma   90.00
#
_symmetry.space_group_name_H-M   'P 1'
#
loop_
_entity.id
_entity.type
_entity.pdbx_description
1 polymer ?
#
loop_
_entity_poly.entity_id
_entity_poly.type
_entity_poly.pdbx_seq_one_letter_code
_entity_poly.pdbx_strand_id
1 'polypeptide(L)'
;MNAIALTVNPETDYRAAMQQAAVAFLFRREGLHLAGDHQVLENCTHYLCQSLEVPDHLVQRIAELAVAEFESKTTGRLRLLGVCPTSGIFRARLILLDTATQKRHQVPARYLPRRLQHHRDTSK
;
A
#
# COMPACT_ATOMS: atom_id res chain seq x y z
N MET A 1 15.47 33.27 26.53
CA MET A 1 14.49 32.77 25.55
C MET A 1 15.27 32.40 24.29
N ASN A 2 15.53 31.11 24.08
CA ASN A 2 16.27 30.65 22.90
C ASN A 2 15.27 30.46 21.76
N ALA A 3 15.35 31.32 20.75
CA ALA A 3 14.60 31.18 19.51
C ALA A 3 15.17 29.99 18.74
N ILE A 4 14.45 28.87 18.73
CA ILE A 4 14.74 27.74 17.85
C ILE A 4 14.41 28.22 16.44
N ALA A 5 15.43 28.53 15.64
CA ALA A 5 15.26 28.82 14.23
C ALA A 5 14.65 27.58 13.58
N LEU A 6 13.38 27.68 13.20
CA LEU A 6 12.70 26.69 12.35
C LEU A 6 13.45 26.67 11.02
N THR A 7 14.39 25.74 10.86
CA THR A 7 14.96 25.34 9.58
C THR A 7 13.91 24.58 8.78
N VAL A 8 12.75 25.18 8.60
CA VAL A 8 11.65 24.65 7.80
C VAL A 8 12.01 24.98 6.37
N ASN A 9 12.56 24.01 5.64
CA ASN A 9 12.69 24.15 4.21
C ASN A 9 11.27 24.04 3.63
N PRO A 10 10.69 25.13 3.10
CA PRO A 10 9.30 25.14 2.69
C PRO A 10 9.02 24.12 1.57
N GLU A 11 10.01 23.77 0.75
CA GLU A 11 9.86 22.75 -0.28
C GLU A 11 9.75 21.33 0.30
N THR A 12 10.48 21.03 1.37
CA THR A 12 10.39 19.70 2.01
C THR A 12 9.05 19.54 2.70
N ASP A 13 8.55 20.59 3.33
CA ASP A 13 7.28 20.59 4.03
C ASP A 13 6.11 20.47 3.07
N TYR A 14 6.17 21.18 1.92
CA TYR A 14 5.19 21.02 0.85
C TYR A 14 5.13 19.57 0.34
N ARG A 15 6.28 18.98 -0.03
CA ARG A 15 6.33 17.60 -0.53
C ARG A 15 5.82 16.59 0.49
N ALA A 16 6.20 16.76 1.76
CA ALA A 16 5.76 15.91 2.86
C ALA A 16 4.23 16.00 3.06
N ALA A 17 3.67 17.21 3.06
CA ALA A 17 2.23 17.41 3.17
C ALA A 17 1.45 16.78 2.00
N MET A 18 1.94 16.96 0.76
CA MET A 18 1.32 16.37 -0.43
C MET A 18 1.40 14.83 -0.42
N GLN A 19 2.54 14.25 0.01
CA GLN A 19 2.67 12.81 0.20
C GLN A 19 1.67 12.30 1.24
N GLN A 20 1.58 12.94 2.41
CA GLN A 20 0.66 12.54 3.47
C GLN A 20 -0.80 12.61 3.00
N ALA A 21 -1.17 13.65 2.25
CA ALA A 21 -2.49 13.79 1.67
C ALA A 21 -2.80 12.67 0.66
N ALA A 22 -1.83 12.32 -0.20
CA ALA A 22 -1.96 11.21 -1.14
C ALA A 22 -2.10 9.85 -0.44
N VAL A 23 -1.29 9.58 0.59
CA VAL A 23 -1.40 8.37 1.41
C VAL A 23 -2.78 8.28 2.07
N ALA A 24 -3.27 9.38 2.64
CA ALA A 24 -4.60 9.43 3.24
C ALA A 24 -5.71 9.17 2.21
N PHE A 25 -5.58 9.70 0.99
CA PHE A 25 -6.48 9.41 -0.11
C PHE A 25 -6.51 7.91 -0.46
N LEU A 26 -5.34 7.27 -0.58
CA LEU A 26 -5.23 5.84 -0.86
C LEU A 26 -5.87 4.97 0.24
N PHE A 27 -5.72 5.35 1.51
CA PHE A 27 -6.35 4.64 2.63
C PHE A 27 -7.87 4.78 2.68
N ARG A 28 -8.42 5.95 2.30
CA ARG A 28 -9.87 6.20 2.33
C ARG A 28 -10.62 5.42 1.26
N ARG A 29 -9.96 5.08 0.15
CA ARG A 29 -10.60 4.46 -0.98
C ARG A 29 -10.52 2.94 -0.87
N GLU A 30 -11.65 2.36 -0.50
CA GLU A 30 -11.79 0.94 -0.23
C GLU A 30 -11.31 0.09 -1.42
N GLY A 31 -10.60 -0.99 -1.12
CA GLY A 31 -10.20 -1.96 -2.13
C GLY A 31 -9.07 -1.54 -3.07
N LEU A 32 -8.50 -0.32 -2.97
CA LEU A 32 -7.35 0.07 -3.80
C LEU A 32 -6.12 -0.82 -3.57
N HIS A 33 -5.91 -1.29 -2.34
CA HIS A 33 -4.91 -2.30 -2.00
C HIS A 33 -5.15 -3.65 -2.71
N LEU A 34 -6.34 -3.89 -3.26
CA LEU A 34 -6.68 -5.07 -4.07
C LEU A 34 -6.44 -4.81 -5.57
N ALA A 35 -6.41 -3.54 -6.02
CA ALA A 35 -6.17 -3.12 -7.41
C ALA A 35 -4.67 -3.08 -7.78
N GLY A 36 -4.33 -3.46 -9.02
CA GLY A 36 -2.95 -3.59 -9.52
C GLY A 36 -2.01 -2.41 -9.21
N ASP A 37 -0.71 -2.67 -9.06
CA ASP A 37 0.30 -1.68 -8.65
C ASP A 37 0.26 -0.45 -9.58
N HIS A 38 0.12 -0.70 -10.89
CA HIS A 38 -0.04 0.35 -11.89
C HIS A 38 -1.29 1.21 -11.66
N GLN A 39 -2.42 0.58 -11.34
CA GLN A 39 -3.68 1.27 -11.12
C GLN A 39 -3.67 2.07 -9.81
N VAL A 40 -2.98 1.59 -8.77
CA VAL A 40 -2.78 2.36 -7.53
C VAL A 40 -1.98 3.62 -7.81
N LEU A 41 -0.89 3.48 -8.58
CA LEU A 41 -0.03 4.61 -8.97
C LEU A 41 -0.77 5.63 -9.84
N GLU A 42 -1.47 5.19 -10.89
CA GLU A 42 -2.27 6.07 -11.75
C GLU A 42 -3.35 6.83 -10.99
N ASN A 43 -4.05 6.15 -10.08
CA ASN A 43 -5.05 6.81 -9.24
C ASN A 43 -4.42 7.86 -8.32
N CYS A 44 -3.22 7.58 -7.81
CA CYS A 44 -2.46 8.49 -6.96
C CYS A 44 -1.99 9.73 -7.74
N THR A 45 -1.39 9.54 -8.92
CA THR A 45 -0.95 10.65 -9.79
C THR A 45 -2.12 11.52 -10.22
N HIS A 46 -3.24 10.92 -10.60
CA HIS A 46 -4.45 11.63 -10.98
C HIS A 46 -5.00 12.49 -9.83
N TYR A 47 -5.02 11.97 -8.60
CA TYR A 47 -5.42 12.75 -7.42
C TYR A 47 -4.47 13.92 -7.15
N LEU A 48 -3.15 13.68 -7.23
CA LEU A 48 -2.15 14.72 -7.04
C LEU A 48 -2.28 15.85 -8.07
N CYS A 49 -2.48 15.52 -9.36
CA CYS A 49 -2.65 16.52 -10.41
C CYS A 49 -3.99 17.26 -10.32
N GLN A 50 -5.10 16.53 -10.14
CA GLN A 50 -6.44 17.13 -10.31
C GLN A 50 -7.04 17.68 -9.02
N SER A 51 -6.72 17.10 -7.86
CA SER A 51 -7.33 17.50 -6.59
C SER A 51 -6.40 18.38 -5.76
N LEU A 52 -5.09 18.18 -5.88
CA LEU A 52 -4.08 18.93 -5.12
C LEU A 52 -3.24 19.88 -5.99
N GLU A 53 -3.45 19.87 -7.31
CA GLU A 53 -2.77 20.74 -8.28
C GLU A 53 -1.25 20.74 -8.12
N VAL A 54 -0.69 19.56 -7.80
CA VAL A 54 0.75 19.41 -7.61
C VAL A 54 1.47 19.60 -8.95
N PRO A 55 2.58 20.37 -8.99
CA PRO A 55 3.34 20.56 -10.22
C PRO A 55 3.81 19.25 -10.85
N ASP A 56 3.67 19.10 -12.17
CA ASP A 56 3.91 17.85 -12.90
C ASP A 56 5.27 17.20 -12.59
N HIS A 57 6.32 18.02 -12.44
CA HIS A 57 7.68 17.56 -12.15
C HIS A 57 7.84 16.91 -10.76
N LEU A 58 6.90 17.13 -9.84
CA LEU A 58 6.90 16.54 -8.49
C LEU A 58 5.93 15.35 -8.35
N VAL A 59 4.88 15.32 -9.17
CA VAL A 59 3.78 14.36 -9.07
C VAL A 59 4.31 12.93 -9.03
N GLN A 60 5.15 12.56 -9.99
CA GLN A 60 5.67 11.19 -10.09
C GLN A 60 6.38 10.76 -8.81
N ARG A 61 7.28 11.60 -8.30
CA ARG A 61 8.08 11.27 -7.11
C ARG A 61 7.22 11.17 -5.86
N ILE A 62 6.27 12.07 -5.69
CA ILE A 62 5.35 12.07 -4.54
C ILE A 62 4.43 10.86 -4.61
N ALA A 63 3.93 10.52 -5.80
CA ALA A 63 3.07 9.36 -6.02
C ALA A 63 3.78 8.05 -5.67
N GLU A 64 5.01 7.86 -6.17
CA GLU A 64 5.82 6.67 -5.87
C GLU A 64 6.06 6.49 -4.36
N LEU A 65 6.43 7.56 -3.66
CA LEU A 65 6.65 7.52 -2.21
C LEU A 65 5.36 7.23 -1.44
N ALA A 66 4.25 7.86 -1.83
CA ALA A 66 2.95 7.63 -1.21
C ALA A 66 2.47 6.18 -1.42
N VAL A 67 2.63 5.64 -2.63
CA VAL A 67 2.27 4.24 -2.95
C VAL A 67 3.14 3.26 -2.18
N ALA A 68 4.46 3.46 -2.14
CA ALA A 68 5.36 2.60 -1.36
C ALA A 68 4.99 2.58 0.14
N GLU A 69 4.65 3.74 0.71
CA GLU A 69 4.20 3.83 2.10
C GLU A 69 2.85 3.13 2.32
N PHE A 70 1.91 3.31 1.39
CA PHE A 70 0.60 2.66 1.42
C PHE A 70 0.73 1.13 1.34
N GLU A 71 1.55 0.62 0.41
CA GLU A 71 1.80 -0.81 0.22
C GLU A 71 2.50 -1.42 1.43
N SER A 72 3.51 -0.74 1.97
CA SER A 72 4.19 -1.19 3.19
C SER A 72 3.23 -1.39 4.37
N LYS A 73 2.16 -0.60 4.43
CA LYS A 73 1.15 -0.68 5.50
C LYS A 73 -0.01 -1.63 5.19
N THR A 74 -0.19 -2.01 3.92
CA THR A 74 -1.33 -2.85 3.46
C THR A 74 -0.85 -4.19 2.88
N THR A 75 -0.50 -4.24 1.60
CA THR A 75 -0.15 -5.45 0.86
C THR A 75 1.19 -6.04 1.31
N GLY A 76 2.22 -5.21 1.45
CA GLY A 76 3.56 -5.62 1.91
C GLY A 76 3.60 -6.08 3.38
N ARG A 77 2.58 -5.76 4.16
CA ARG A 77 2.43 -6.22 5.54
C ARG A 77 2.01 -7.69 5.63
N LEU A 78 1.35 -8.24 4.61
CA LEU A 78 0.81 -9.60 4.65
C LEU A 78 1.65 -10.53 3.77
N ARG A 79 2.34 -11.48 4.39
CA ARG A 79 3.07 -12.54 3.69
C ARG A 79 2.24 -13.82 3.63
N LEU A 80 2.07 -14.39 2.44
CA LEU A 80 1.47 -15.72 2.29
C LEU A 80 2.47 -16.79 2.74
N LEU A 81 2.12 -17.58 3.76
CA LEU A 81 2.95 -18.70 4.24
C LEU A 81 2.63 -20.01 3.53
N GLY A 82 1.39 -20.18 3.06
CA GLY A 82 0.97 -21.39 2.35
C GLY A 82 -0.49 -21.75 2.60
N VAL A 83 -0.83 -22.99 2.26
CA VAL A 83 -2.16 -23.58 2.46
C VAL A 83 -2.20 -24.28 3.81
N CYS A 84 -3.30 -24.12 4.54
CA CYS A 84 -3.51 -24.80 5.80
C CYS A 84 -3.72 -26.31 5.56
N PRO A 85 -2.89 -27.19 6.15
CA PRO A 85 -2.93 -28.63 5.86
C PRO A 85 -4.23 -29.30 6.34
N THR A 86 -4.91 -28.70 7.32
CA THR A 86 -6.22 -29.18 7.82
C THR A 86 -7.39 -28.70 6.97
N SER A 87 -7.15 -27.93 5.91
CA SER A 87 -8.22 -27.47 5.01
C SER A 87 -8.56 -28.51 3.97
N GLY A 88 -9.86 -28.71 3.71
CA GLY A 88 -10.32 -29.62 2.67
C GLY A 88 -9.99 -29.11 1.26
N ILE A 89 -9.81 -30.04 0.32
CA ILE A 89 -9.40 -29.79 -1.07
C ILE A 89 -10.26 -28.72 -1.75
N PHE A 90 -11.57 -28.71 -1.50
CA PHE A 90 -12.52 -27.76 -2.09
C PHE A 90 -12.73 -26.48 -1.27
N ARG A 91 -12.12 -26.36 -0.09
CA ARG A 91 -12.26 -25.22 0.82
C ARG A 91 -10.91 -24.82 1.41
N ALA A 92 -9.92 -24.68 0.53
CA ALA A 92 -8.56 -24.29 0.90
C ALA A 92 -8.57 -23.00 1.72
N ARG A 93 -7.94 -23.06 2.89
CA ARG A 93 -7.65 -21.88 3.72
C ARG A 93 -6.17 -21.56 3.58
N LEU A 94 -5.85 -20.29 3.43
CA LEU A 94 -4.50 -19.79 3.34
C LEU A 94 -4.07 -19.27 4.69
N ILE A 95 -2.80 -19.46 5.02
CA ILE A 95 -2.17 -18.90 6.21
C ILE A 95 -1.42 -17.64 5.78
N LEU A 96 -1.90 -16.49 6.23
CA LEU A 96 -1.24 -15.20 6.07
C LEU A 96 -0.50 -14.87 7.36
N LEU A 97 0.72 -14.33 7.23
CA LEU A 97 1.49 -13.75 8.32
C LEU A 97 1.43 -12.24 8.19
N ASP A 98 0.92 -11.58 9.21
CA ASP A 98 1.11 -10.15 9.39
C ASP A 98 2.54 -9.90 9.90
N THR A 99 3.38 -9.28 9.08
CA THR A 99 4.79 -9.03 9.40
C THR A 99 4.98 -7.99 10.49
N ALA A 100 4.01 -7.09 10.70
CA ALA A 100 4.08 -6.08 11.75
C ALA A 100 3.71 -6.65 13.12
N THR A 101 2.67 -7.49 13.19
CA THR A 101 2.20 -8.08 14.46
C THR A 101 2.72 -9.49 14.73
N GLN A 102 3.38 -10.11 13.75
CA GLN A 102 3.79 -11.51 13.75
C GLN A 102 2.62 -12.50 13.96
N LYS A 103 1.36 -12.05 13.78
CA LYS A 103 0.17 -12.89 13.94
C LYS A 103 -0.15 -13.64 12.65
N ARG A 104 -0.64 -14.87 12.81
CA ARG A 104 -1.06 -15.72 11.70
C ARG A 104 -2.58 -15.68 11.56
N HIS A 105 -3.05 -15.42 10.36
CA HIS A 105 -4.46 -15.36 10.01
C HIS A 105 -4.81 -16.45 9.02
N GLN A 106 -5.90 -17.19 9.29
CA GLN A 106 -6.43 -18.15 8.33
C GLN A 106 -7.54 -17.48 7.51
N VAL A 107 -7.32 -17.34 6.21
CA VAL A 107 -8.27 -16.70 5.30
C VAL A 107 -8.68 -17.68 4.20
N PRO A 108 -9.98 -17.84 3.90
CA PRO A 108 -10.41 -18.64 2.76
C PRO A 108 -9.79 -18.13 1.46
N ALA A 109 -9.26 -19.05 0.63
CA ALA A 109 -8.58 -18.69 -0.61
C ALA A 109 -9.46 -17.87 -1.58
N ARG A 110 -10.78 -18.07 -1.53
CA ARG A 110 -11.78 -17.34 -2.34
C ARG A 110 -11.86 -15.83 -2.07
N TYR A 111 -11.42 -15.38 -0.90
CA TYR A 111 -11.43 -13.95 -0.56
C TYR A 111 -10.11 -13.27 -0.89
N LEU A 112 -9.12 -14.03 -1.36
CA LEU A 112 -7.84 -13.48 -1.72
C LEU A 112 -7.92 -12.84 -3.12
N PRO A 113 -7.45 -11.60 -3.29
CA PRO A 113 -7.33 -10.95 -4.59
C PRO A 113 -6.52 -11.78 -5.57
N ARG A 114 -6.87 -11.72 -6.86
CA ARG A 114 -6.16 -12.42 -7.94
C ARG A 114 -4.63 -12.23 -7.88
N ARG A 115 -4.15 -11.04 -7.54
CA ARG A 115 -2.71 -10.75 -7.43
C ARG A 115 -2.00 -11.59 -6.36
N LEU A 116 -2.64 -11.81 -5.21
CA LEU A 116 -2.08 -12.67 -4.16
C LEU A 116 -2.22 -14.16 -4.50
N GLN A 117 -3.03 -14.53 -5.49
CA GLN A 117 -3.13 -15.90 -5.98
C GLN A 117 -1.94 -16.27 -6.88
N HIS A 118 -1.38 -15.32 -7.64
CA HIS A 118 -0.25 -15.58 -8.56
C HIS A 118 1.09 -15.80 -7.87
N HIS A 119 1.27 -15.33 -6.63
CA HIS A 119 2.48 -15.63 -5.83
C HIS A 119 2.58 -17.11 -5.40
N ARG A 120 1.56 -17.92 -5.73
CA ARG A 120 1.51 -19.36 -5.47
C ARG A 120 2.41 -20.17 -6.41
N ASP A 121 2.76 -19.63 -7.58
CA ASP A 121 3.42 -20.40 -8.66
C ASP A 121 4.95 -20.26 -8.69
N THR A 122 5.56 -19.47 -7.82
CA THR A 122 7.02 -19.22 -7.85
C THR A 122 7.84 -20.14 -6.95
N SER A 123 7.22 -21.15 -6.32
CA SER A 123 7.94 -22.19 -5.57
C SER A 123 7.92 -23.49 -6.38
N LYS A 124 8.80 -23.58 -7.37
CA LYS A 124 9.20 -24.86 -7.98
C LYS A 124 10.54 -25.28 -7.39
#